data_AF-A0A9E3E394-F1
#
_entry.id   AF-A0A9E3E394-F1
#
_cell.length_a   1.000
_cell.length_b   1.000
_cell.length_c   1.000
_cell.angle_alpha   90.00
_cell.angle_beta   90.00
_cell.angle_gamma   90.00
#
_symmetry.space_group_name_H-M   'P 1'
#
loop_
_entity.id
_entity.type
_entity.pdbx_description
1 polymer ?
#
loop_
_entity_poly.entity_id
_entity_poly.type
_entity_poly.pdbx_seq_one_letter_code
_entity_poly.pdbx_strand_id
1 'polypeptide(L)'
;MSHRIAVARLWHEGNSFTPVHTRLADFRQREWSNGADAEAFYRGTRTELGAAVDFFAAHRDLTPIYLRCAAAGPGGAVEEADLRQIIGEIVDGVGNAKA
;
A
#
# COMPACT_ATOMS: atom_id res chain seq x y z
N MET A 1 -15.84 -7.38 20.83
CA MET A 1 -15.78 -7.40 19.35
C MET A 1 -14.58 -6.58 18.93
N SER A 2 -13.84 -6.98 17.90
CA SER A 2 -12.71 -6.18 17.39
C SER A 2 -13.17 -5.34 16.20
N HIS A 3 -12.78 -4.06 16.17
CA HIS A 3 -13.05 -3.19 15.03
C HIS A 3 -12.02 -3.45 13.93
N ARG A 4 -12.51 -3.66 12.71
CA ARG A 4 -11.68 -3.93 11.53
C ARG A 4 -11.32 -2.62 10.85
N ILE A 5 -10.04 -2.38 10.63
CA ILE A 5 -9.52 -1.16 9.99
C ILE A 5 -8.77 -1.53 8.71
N ALA A 6 -9.27 -1.08 7.56
CA ALA A 6 -8.58 -1.25 6.29
C ALA A 6 -7.37 -0.31 6.23
N VAL A 7 -6.21 -0.85 5.82
CA VAL A 7 -4.95 -0.12 5.70
C VAL A 7 -4.40 -0.35 4.29
N ALA A 8 -4.16 0.72 3.55
CA ALA A 8 -3.56 0.66 2.21
C ALA A 8 -2.43 1.68 2.09
N ARG A 9 -1.53 1.47 1.13
CA ARG A 9 -0.48 2.43 0.79
C ARG A 9 -0.35 2.56 -0.72
N LEU A 10 -0.33 3.79 -1.18
CA LEU A 10 0.11 4.17 -2.52
C LEU A 10 1.13 5.29 -2.36
N TRP A 11 2.39 5.01 -2.69
CA TRP A 11 3.48 5.99 -2.56
C TRP A 11 4.26 6.14 -3.85
N HIS A 12 4.30 7.35 -4.39
CA HIS A 12 5.14 7.74 -5.52
C HIS A 12 5.17 9.27 -5.58
N GLU A 13 6.32 9.83 -5.92
CA GLU A 13 6.50 11.27 -6.14
C GLU A 13 6.73 11.52 -7.63
N GLY A 14 5.75 12.14 -8.28
CA GLY A 14 5.76 12.39 -9.72
C GLY A 14 6.46 13.70 -10.11
N ASN A 15 7.22 13.66 -11.20
CA ASN A 15 7.86 14.80 -11.83
C ASN A 15 7.35 15.00 -13.26
N SER A 16 6.58 16.06 -13.48
CA SER A 16 5.96 16.40 -14.76
C SER A 16 6.93 16.69 -15.91
N PHE A 17 8.22 16.93 -15.61
CA PHE A 17 9.24 17.19 -16.63
C PHE A 17 10.02 15.93 -17.03
N THR A 18 9.78 14.80 -16.36
CA THR A 18 10.43 13.53 -16.73
C THR A 18 9.64 12.88 -17.87
N PRO A 19 10.26 12.61 -19.03
CA PRO A 19 9.56 12.05 -20.20
C PRO A 19 9.27 10.55 -20.07
N VAL A 20 9.83 9.88 -19.05
CA VAL A 20 9.66 8.45 -18.80
C VAL A 20 8.57 8.25 -17.76
N HIS A 21 7.48 7.58 -18.13
CA HIS A 21 6.45 7.19 -17.19
C HIS A 21 6.94 6.11 -16.22
N THR A 22 6.54 6.24 -14.96
CA THR A 22 6.64 5.17 -13.97
C THR A 22 5.61 4.09 -14.32
N ARG A 23 6.04 2.82 -14.34
CA ARG A 23 5.24 1.65 -14.72
C ARG A 23 4.93 0.78 -13.51
N LEU A 24 3.96 -0.12 -13.65
CA LEU A 24 3.64 -1.13 -12.64
C LEU A 24 4.86 -1.98 -12.23
N ALA A 25 5.79 -2.21 -13.16
CA ALA A 25 7.04 -2.93 -12.88
C ALA A 25 7.89 -2.22 -11.81
N ASP A 26 7.91 -0.88 -11.79
CA ASP A 26 8.68 -0.10 -10.82
C ASP A 26 8.09 -0.22 -9.41
N PHE A 27 6.75 -0.31 -9.31
CA PHE A 27 6.07 -0.63 -8.06
C PHE A 27 6.44 -2.05 -7.60
N ARG A 28 6.28 -3.04 -8.48
CA ARG A 28 6.60 -4.46 -8.18
C ARG A 28 8.04 -4.68 -7.76
N GLN A 29 8.98 -3.90 -8.28
CA GLN A 29 10.38 -3.98 -7.91
C GLN A 29 10.65 -3.50 -6.48
N ARG A 30 9.89 -2.49 -6.01
CA ARG A 30 10.14 -1.84 -4.71
C ARG A 30 9.19 -2.32 -3.62
N GLU A 31 7.89 -2.30 -3.88
CA GLU A 31 6.86 -2.69 -2.91
C GLU A 31 5.59 -3.15 -3.63
N TRP A 32 5.19 -4.39 -3.36
CA TRP A 32 3.94 -4.97 -3.86
C TRP A 32 3.40 -6.04 -2.92
N SER A 33 2.90 -5.62 -1.76
CA SER A 33 2.46 -6.52 -0.68
C SER A 33 0.99 -6.28 -0.30
N ASN A 34 0.39 -7.25 0.38
CA ASN A 34 -0.93 -7.15 1.01
C ASN A 34 -1.01 -8.17 2.16
N GLY A 35 -2.08 -8.11 2.96
CA GLY A 35 -2.35 -9.06 4.04
C GLY A 35 -1.18 -9.22 5.01
N ALA A 36 -0.87 -10.48 5.34
CA ALA A 36 0.24 -10.82 6.23
C ALA A 36 1.62 -10.45 5.63
N ASP A 37 1.77 -10.46 4.30
CA ASP A 37 3.03 -10.09 3.65
C ASP A 37 3.33 -8.59 3.83
N ALA A 38 2.30 -7.74 3.82
CA ALA A 38 2.46 -6.32 4.11
C ALA A 38 2.88 -6.08 5.56
N GLU A 39 2.23 -6.76 6.52
CA GLU A 39 2.61 -6.67 7.93
C GLU A 39 4.07 -7.13 8.15
N ALA A 40 4.46 -8.26 7.55
CA ALA A 40 5.82 -8.80 7.63
C ALA A 40 6.85 -7.86 7.00
N PHE A 41 6.54 -7.27 5.84
CA PHE A 41 7.41 -6.33 5.14
C PHE A 41 7.71 -5.07 5.98
N TYR A 42 6.72 -4.59 6.74
CA TYR A 42 6.82 -3.35 7.49
C TYR A 42 7.25 -3.48 8.94
N ARG A 43 7.22 -4.69 9.50
CA ARG A 43 7.57 -4.94 10.90
C ARG A 43 8.98 -4.43 11.23
N GLY A 44 9.07 -3.59 12.27
CA GLY A 44 10.34 -3.02 12.74
C GLY A 44 10.93 -1.92 11.84
N THR A 45 10.23 -1.51 10.79
CA THR A 45 10.66 -0.39 9.95
C THR A 45 10.26 0.96 10.58
N ARG A 46 11.04 2.01 10.32
CA ARG A 46 10.73 3.40 10.73
C ARG A 46 9.92 4.14 9.66
N THR A 47 8.91 3.47 9.11
CA THR A 47 8.02 4.01 8.06
C THR A 47 6.61 4.23 8.61
N GLU A 48 5.74 4.89 7.86
CA GLU A 48 4.34 5.10 8.28
C GLU A 48 3.61 3.76 8.50
N LEU A 49 3.87 2.77 7.64
CA LEU A 49 3.25 1.45 7.75
C LEU A 49 3.91 0.61 8.85
N GLY A 50 5.21 0.81 9.11
CA GLY A 50 5.86 0.26 10.30
C GLY A 50 5.21 0.76 11.60
N ALA A 51 4.94 2.07 11.68
CA ALA A 51 4.20 2.63 12.80
C ALA A 51 2.77 2.08 12.91
N ALA A 52 2.09 1.83 11.78
CA ALA A 52 0.79 1.18 11.79
C ALA A 52 0.87 -0.25 12.36
N VAL A 53 1.87 -1.05 11.95
CA VAL A 53 2.11 -2.40 12.51
C VAL A 53 2.31 -2.33 14.02
N ASP A 54 3.14 -1.42 14.51
CA ASP A 54 3.40 -1.25 15.95
C ASP A 54 2.12 -0.81 16.70
N PHE A 55 1.32 0.08 16.09
CA PHE A 55 0.06 0.54 16.65
C PHE A 55 -0.94 -0.62 16.82
N PHE A 56 -1.19 -1.43 15.79
CA PHE A 56 -2.11 -2.58 15.91
C PHE A 56 -1.54 -3.68 16.81
N ALA A 57 -0.22 -3.83 16.88
CA ALA A 57 0.43 -4.70 17.85
C ALA A 57 0.25 -4.24 19.31
N ALA A 58 -0.11 -2.98 19.58
CA ALA A 58 -0.45 -2.47 20.91
C ALA A 58 -1.98 -2.45 21.20
N HIS A 59 -2.83 -2.51 20.17
CA HIS A 59 -4.29 -2.36 20.30
C HIS A 59 -5.03 -3.63 19.85
N ARG A 60 -5.20 -4.58 20.77
CA ARG A 60 -5.82 -5.90 20.50
C ARG A 60 -7.32 -5.84 20.17
N ASP A 61 -7.97 -4.72 20.47
CA ASP A 61 -9.35 -4.44 20.12
C ASP A 61 -9.50 -4.01 18.65
N LEU A 62 -8.40 -3.73 17.95
CA LEU A 62 -8.38 -3.38 16.53
C LEU A 62 -7.74 -4.49 15.70
N THR A 63 -8.34 -4.81 14.55
CA THR A 63 -7.81 -5.78 13.59
C THR A 63 -7.47 -5.04 12.29
N PRO A 64 -6.19 -4.93 11.90
CA PRO A 64 -5.82 -4.37 10.62
C PRO A 64 -6.15 -5.33 9.48
N ILE A 65 -6.62 -4.79 8.38
CA ILE A 65 -6.74 -5.49 7.10
C ILE A 65 -5.86 -4.75 6.11
N TYR A 66 -4.63 -5.23 5.96
CA TYR A 66 -3.68 -4.68 4.98
C TYR A 66 -4.14 -5.03 3.57
N LEU A 67 -4.60 -4.02 2.84
CA LEU A 67 -4.94 -4.10 1.43
C LEU A 67 -3.65 -3.99 0.59
N ARG A 68 -3.79 -3.65 -0.69
CA ARG A 68 -2.63 -3.36 -1.54
C ARG A 68 -1.80 -2.22 -0.93
N CYS A 69 -0.55 -2.55 -0.63
CA CYS A 69 0.52 -1.62 -0.32
C CYS A 69 1.49 -1.62 -1.51
N ALA A 70 1.66 -0.47 -2.15
CA ALA A 70 2.43 -0.30 -3.36
C ALA A 70 3.24 1.00 -3.31
N ALA A 71 4.51 0.92 -3.68
CA ALA A 71 5.38 2.08 -3.81
C ALA A 71 6.36 1.95 -4.96
N ALA A 72 6.59 3.05 -5.67
CA ALA A 72 7.66 3.21 -6.64
C ALA A 72 8.53 4.42 -6.25
N GLY A 73 9.81 4.42 -6.65
CA GLY A 73 10.68 5.59 -6.45
C GLY A 73 10.15 6.87 -7.12
N PRO A 74 10.71 8.05 -6.79
CA PRO A 74 10.41 9.27 -7.53
C PRO A 74 10.72 9.11 -9.02
N GLY A 75 9.89 9.65 -9.90
CA GLY A 75 10.00 9.43 -11.34
C GLY A 75 9.04 10.30 -12.14
N GLY A 76 8.85 9.99 -13.42
CA GLY A 76 7.79 10.65 -14.21
C GLY A 76 6.40 10.17 -13.78
N ALA A 77 5.37 10.75 -14.39
CA ALA A 77 3.99 10.39 -14.13
C ALA A 77 3.77 8.86 -14.19
N VAL A 78 2.94 8.32 -13.31
CA VAL A 78 2.54 6.91 -13.39
C VAL A 78 1.67 6.74 -14.63
N GLU A 79 1.91 5.67 -15.38
CA GLU A 79 1.01 5.32 -16.48
C GLU A 79 -0.43 5.16 -16.00
N GLU A 80 -1.39 5.73 -16.73
CA GLU A 80 -2.77 5.82 -16.25
C GLU A 80 -3.39 4.44 -16.01
N ALA A 81 -3.16 3.49 -16.93
CA ALA A 81 -3.66 2.13 -16.79
C ALA A 81 -3.08 1.42 -15.55
N ASP A 82 -1.79 1.64 -15.26
CA ASP A 82 -1.10 1.05 -14.11
C ASP A 82 -1.61 1.68 -12.80
N LEU A 83 -1.80 3.00 -12.76
CA LEU A 83 -2.37 3.69 -11.61
C LEU A 83 -3.82 3.23 -11.34
N ARG A 84 -4.63 3.10 -12.39
CA ARG A 84 -6.00 2.58 -12.28
C ARG A 84 -6.03 1.16 -11.76
N GLN A 85 -5.08 0.32 -12.15
CA GLN A 85 -4.96 -1.04 -11.61
C GLN A 85 -4.69 -0.99 -10.09
N ILE A 86 -3.73 -0.19 -9.63
CA ILE A 86 -3.40 -0.11 -8.19
C ILE A 86 -4.60 0.39 -7.39
N ILE A 87 -5.26 1.45 -7.87
CA ILE A 87 -6.47 1.99 -7.22
C ILE A 87 -7.57 0.95 -7.20
N GLY A 88 -7.78 0.21 -8.30
CA GLY A 88 -8.76 -0.88 -8.38
C GLY A 88 -8.53 -1.93 -7.29
N GLU A 89 -7.30 -2.43 -7.15
CA GLU A 89 -6.96 -3.41 -6.10
C GLU A 89 -7.23 -2.89 -4.68
N ILE A 90 -7.02 -1.60 -4.42
CA ILE A 90 -7.32 -0.98 -3.11
C ILE A 90 -8.84 -0.91 -2.90
N VAL A 91 -9.59 -0.42 -3.88
CA VAL A 91 -11.05 -0.26 -3.78
C VAL A 91 -11.74 -1.62 -3.63
N ASP A 92 -11.34 -2.62 -4.41
CA ASP A 92 -11.85 -3.99 -4.30
C ASP A 92 -11.54 -4.59 -2.92
N GLY A 93 -10.33 -4.31 -2.40
CA GLY A 93 -9.93 -4.69 -1.06
C GLY A 93 -10.85 -4.14 0.04
N VAL A 94 -11.31 -2.89 -0.09
CA VAL A 94 -12.29 -2.30 0.85
C VAL A 94 -13.64 -3.03 0.77
N GLY A 95 -14.08 -3.42 -0.42
CA GLY A 95 -15.31 -4.20 -0.61
C GLY A 95 -15.22 -5.57 0.09
N ASN A 96 -14.13 -6.27 -0.13
CA ASN A 96 -13.89 -7.61 0.43
C ASN A 96 -13.67 -7.58 1.96
N ALA A 97 -13.10 -6.51 2.49
CA ALA A 97 -12.85 -6.35 3.93
C ALA A 97 -14.12 -6.18 4.77
N LYS A 98 -15.27 -5.90 4.16
CA LYS A 98 -16.58 -5.78 4.85
C LYS A 98 -17.23 -7.12 5.17
N ALA A 99 -16.81 -8.21 4.52
CA ALA A 99 -17.27 -9.58 4.76
C ALA A 99 -16.55 -10.21 5.96
#